data_AF-A0A3D1S305-F1
#
_entry.id   AF-A0A3D1S305-F1
#
_cell.length_a   1.000
_cell.length_b   1.000
_cell.length_c   1.000
_cell.angle_alpha   90.00
_cell.angle_beta   90.00
_cell.angle_gamma   90.00
#
_symmetry.space_group_name_H-M   'P 1'
#
loop_
_entity.id
_entity.type
_entity.pdbx_description
1 polymer ?
#
loop_
_entity_poly.entity_id
_entity_poly.type
_entity_poly.pdbx_seq_one_letter_code
_entity_poly.pdbx_strand_id
1 'polypeptide(L)'
;ASSNRIISQEELIAENDLLIQQMMALQADNQRYQSLLAENEQLRKLLDAPVQTALPKTVAELMAVDNNPYSLQVLINKGSLSGVYNSQPVIDDQGIV
;
A
#
# COMPACT_ATOMS: atom_id res chain seq x y z
N ALA A 1 -17.00 43.57 -3.03
CA ALA A 1 -16.95 42.49 -2.03
C ALA A 1 -17.84 41.28 -2.39
N SER A 2 -19.00 41.48 -3.05
CA SER A 2 -19.91 40.37 -3.40
C SER A 2 -19.42 39.48 -4.56
N SER A 3 -18.73 40.02 -5.57
CA SER A 3 -18.24 39.22 -6.71
C SER A 3 -17.21 38.15 -6.33
N ASN A 4 -16.35 38.40 -5.34
CA ASN A 4 -15.34 37.42 -4.90
C ASN A 4 -15.95 36.21 -4.18
N ARG A 5 -17.08 36.38 -3.48
CA ARG A 5 -17.77 35.25 -2.81
C ARG A 5 -18.48 34.35 -3.81
N ILE A 6 -19.04 34.93 -4.87
CA ILE A 6 -19.74 34.18 -5.92
C ILE A 6 -18.73 33.34 -6.72
N ILE A 7 -17.59 33.93 -7.10
CA ILE A 7 -16.50 33.20 -7.79
C ILE A 7 -15.98 32.05 -6.92
N SER A 8 -15.73 32.30 -5.63
CA SER A 8 -15.28 31.26 -4.69
C SER A 8 -16.29 30.12 -4.51
N GLN A 9 -17.60 30.40 -4.54
CA GLN A 9 -18.62 29.36 -4.42
C GLN A 9 -18.70 28.49 -5.68
N GLU A 10 -18.60 29.10 -6.86
CA GLU A 10 -18.63 28.39 -8.14
C GLU A 10 -17.37 27.51 -8.32
N GLU A 11 -16.20 28.00 -7.91
CA GLU A 11 -14.96 27.22 -7.85
C GLU A 11 -15.06 26.02 -6.91
N LEU A 12 -15.65 26.20 -5.72
CA LEU A 12 -15.83 25.10 -4.76
C LEU A 12 -16.80 24.03 -5.26
N ILE A 13 -17.86 24.42 -5.99
CA ILE A 13 -18.81 23.48 -6.59
C ILE A 13 -18.12 22.69 -7.71
N ALA A 14 -17.38 23.37 -8.59
CA ALA A 14 -16.64 22.71 -9.67
C ALA A 14 -15.59 21.72 -9.13
N GLU A 15 -14.87 22.09 -8.08
CA GLU A 15 -13.92 21.20 -7.41
C GLU A 15 -14.63 20.01 -6.75
N ASN A 16 -15.78 20.23 -6.12
CA ASN A 16 -16.56 19.15 -5.53
C ASN A 16 -17.03 18.13 -6.58
N ASP A 17 -17.53 18.60 -7.72
CA ASP A 17 -17.95 17.75 -8.82
C ASP A 17 -16.79 16.93 -9.39
N LEU A 18 -15.63 17.55 -9.55
CA LEU A 18 -14.40 16.89 -10.01
C LEU A 18 -13.92 15.83 -9.02
N LEU A 19 -13.97 16.12 -7.71
CA LEU A 19 -13.64 15.16 -6.66
C LEU A 19 -14.63 13.98 -6.63
N ILE A 20 -15.93 14.24 -6.81
CA ILE A 20 -16.95 13.18 -6.89
C ILE A 20 -16.68 12.26 -8.09
N GLN A 21 -16.35 12.82 -9.26
CA GLN A 21 -16.01 12.03 -10.44
C GLN A 21 -14.78 11.15 -10.21
N GLN A 22 -13.73 11.69 -9.60
CA GLN A 22 -12.54 10.91 -9.24
C GLN A 22 -12.86 9.80 -8.23
N MET A 23 -13.66 10.12 -7.21
CA MET A 23 -14.08 9.13 -6.21
C MET A 23 -14.85 7.98 -6.87
N MET A 24 -15.77 8.27 -7.78
CA MET A 24 -16.55 7.26 -8.51
C MET A 24 -15.64 6.36 -9.36
N ALA A 25 -14.66 6.94 -10.06
CA ALA A 25 -13.69 6.17 -10.85
C ALA A 25 -12.86 5.23 -9.95
N LEU A 26 -12.34 5.75 -8.83
CA LEU A 26 -11.58 4.95 -7.86
C LEU A 26 -12.42 3.84 -7.24
N GLN A 27 -13.71 4.08 -6.97
CA GLN A 27 -14.62 3.06 -6.47
C GLN A 27 -14.85 1.94 -7.49
N ALA A 28 -15.01 2.29 -8.77
CA ALA A 28 -15.16 1.32 -9.85
C ALA A 28 -13.90 0.44 -10.01
N ASP A 29 -12.72 1.06 -9.96
CA ASP A 29 -11.44 0.35 -10.01
C ASP A 29 -11.26 -0.58 -8.79
N ASN A 30 -11.62 -0.11 -7.59
CA ASN A 30 -11.56 -0.93 -6.39
C ASN A 30 -12.50 -2.14 -6.49
N GLN A 31 -13.74 -1.95 -6.97
CA GLN A 31 -14.68 -3.04 -7.17
C GLN A 31 -14.14 -4.07 -8.17
N ARG A 32 -13.52 -3.63 -9.27
CA ARG A 32 -12.88 -4.53 -10.24
C ARG A 32 -11.71 -5.28 -9.62
N TYR A 33 -10.89 -4.60 -8.83
CA TYR A 33 -9.76 -5.20 -8.13
C TYR A 33 -10.21 -6.29 -7.14
N GLN A 34 -11.26 -6.04 -6.34
CA GLN A 34 -11.81 -7.03 -5.42
C GLN A 34 -12.35 -8.26 -6.17
N SER A 35 -13.03 -8.04 -7.31
CA SER A 35 -13.51 -9.13 -8.16
C SER A 35 -12.35 -10.00 -8.67
N LEU A 36 -11.26 -9.38 -9.13
CA LEU A 36 -10.07 -10.09 -9.61
C LEU A 36 -9.37 -10.87 -8.49
N LEU A 37 -9.31 -10.32 -7.28
CA LEU A 37 -8.75 -11.04 -6.13
C LEU A 37 -9.57 -12.30 -5.81
N ALA A 38 -10.90 -12.18 -5.79
CA ALA A 38 -11.78 -13.32 -5.55
C ALA A 38 -11.64 -14.40 -6.64
N GLU A 39 -11.57 -13.99 -7.91
CA GLU A 39 -11.33 -14.92 -9.02
C GLU A 39 -9.96 -15.58 -8.92
N ASN A 40 -8.91 -14.83 -8.60
CA ASN A 40 -7.57 -15.38 -8.42
C ASN A 40 -7.52 -16.40 -7.27
N GLU A 41 -8.19 -16.11 -6.15
CA GLU A 41 -8.30 -17.03 -5.03
C GLU A 41 -9.03 -18.32 -5.45
N GLN A 42 -10.13 -18.21 -6.18
CA GLN A 42 -10.88 -19.36 -6.69
C GLN A 42 -10.05 -20.20 -7.66
N LEU A 43 -9.35 -19.56 -8.60
CA LEU A 43 -8.44 -20.24 -9.55
C LEU A 43 -7.31 -20.97 -8.81
N ARG A 44 -6.72 -20.34 -7.79
CA ARG A 44 -5.69 -20.99 -6.95
C ARG A 44 -6.23 -22.23 -6.25
N LYS A 45 -7.46 -22.17 -5.70
CA LYS A 45 -8.13 -23.34 -5.11
C LYS A 45 -8.37 -24.46 -6.13
N LEU A 46 -8.80 -24.13 -7.35
CA LEU A 46 -9.07 -25.13 -8.40
C LEU A 46 -7.80 -25.81 -8.93
N LEU A 47 -6.69 -25.08 -8.99
CA LEU A 47 -5.42 -25.58 -9.50
C LEU A 47 -4.59 -26.33 -8.45
N ASP A 48 -5.15 -26.56 -7.25
CA ASP A 48 -4.43 -27.06 -6.07
C ASP A 48 -3.13 -26.26 -5.79
N ALA A 49 -3.13 -25.01 -6.24
CA ALA A 49 -2.01 -24.11 -6.04
C ALA A 49 -2.03 -23.77 -4.56
N PRO A 50 -0.91 -24.01 -3.82
CA PRO A 50 -0.88 -23.74 -2.40
C PRO A 50 -1.29 -22.29 -2.17
N VAL A 51 -2.39 -22.10 -1.44
CA VAL A 51 -2.74 -20.79 -0.89
C VAL A 51 -1.50 -20.38 -0.12
N GLN A 52 -0.77 -19.37 -0.60
CA GLN A 52 0.31 -18.77 0.17
C GLN A 52 -0.34 -18.31 1.47
N THR A 53 -0.21 -19.13 2.51
CA THR A 53 -0.62 -18.78 3.85
C THR A 53 0.02 -17.44 4.14
N ALA A 54 -0.76 -16.50 4.68
CA ALA A 54 -0.22 -15.22 5.09
C ALA A 54 0.92 -15.51 6.07
N LEU A 55 2.15 -15.47 5.57
CA LEU A 55 3.34 -15.68 6.37
C LEU A 55 3.27 -14.64 7.48
N PRO A 56 3.56 -15.01 8.73
CA PRO A 56 3.54 -14.05 9.84
C PRO A 56 4.47 -12.89 9.48
N LYS A 57 3.91 -11.68 9.42
CA LYS A 57 4.64 -10.45 9.10
C LYS A 57 4.92 -9.71 10.40
N THR A 58 6.18 -9.38 10.64
CA THR A 58 6.59 -8.54 11.78
C THR A 58 6.96 -7.17 11.23
N VAL A 59 6.26 -6.12 11.67
CA VAL A 59 6.60 -4.74 11.31
C VAL A 59 7.73 -4.25 12.22
N ALA A 60 8.75 -3.65 11.61
CA ALA A 60 9.88 -3.05 12.28
C ALA A 60 10.07 -1.61 11.80
N GLU A 61 10.52 -0.73 12.70
CA GLU A 61 10.85 0.65 12.37
C GLU A 61 12.35 0.78 12.11
N LEU A 62 12.70 1.60 11.12
CA LEU A 62 14.08 1.93 10.77
C LEU A 62 14.66 2.91 11.79
N MET A 63 15.75 2.51 12.44
CA MET A 63 16.47 3.30 13.44
C MET A 63 17.65 4.07 12.85
N ALA A 64 18.38 3.47 11.91
CA ALA A 64 19.52 4.10 11.25
C ALA A 64 19.79 3.45 9.89
N VAL A 65 20.39 4.22 8.98
CA VAL A 65 20.88 3.75 7.68
C VAL A 65 22.36 4.14 7.57
N ASP A 66 23.23 3.17 7.32
CA ASP A 66 24.59 3.42 6.88
C ASP A 66 24.63 3.39 5.34
N ASN A 67 24.99 4.53 4.75
CA ASN A 67 25.00 4.75 3.31
C ASN A 67 26.41 4.59 2.75
N ASN A 68 27.01 3.40 2.94
CA ASN A 68 28.19 3.04 2.18
C ASN A 68 27.75 2.72 0.73
N PRO A 69 28.34 3.33 -0.31
CA PRO A 69 27.96 3.10 -1.71
C PRO A 69 28.08 1.65 -2.19
N TYR A 70 28.76 0.79 -1.43
CA TYR A 70 28.90 -0.64 -1.73
C TYR A 70 28.13 -1.56 -0.76
N SER A 71 27.46 -1.00 0.26
CA SER A 71 26.75 -1.76 1.28
C SER A 71 25.66 -0.91 1.92
N LEU A 72 24.40 -1.29 1.71
CA LEU A 72 23.28 -0.73 2.46
C LEU A 72 23.13 -1.51 3.77
N GLN A 73 23.43 -0.89 4.91
CA GLN A 73 23.17 -1.48 6.21
C GLN A 73 22.09 -0.68 6.93
N VAL A 74 21.01 -1.36 7.30
CA VAL A 74 19.87 -0.79 8.02
C VAL A 74 19.79 -1.37 9.43
N LEU A 75 19.56 -0.50 10.40
CA LEU A 75 19.29 -0.89 11.78
C LEU A 75 17.80 -0.77 12.04
N ILE A 76 17.19 -1.82 12.60
CA ILE A 76 15.75 -1.85 12.91
C ILE A 76 15.50 -2.05 14.40
N ASN A 77 14.32 -1.67 14.88
CA ASN A 77 13.93 -1.77 16.29
C ASN A 77 13.44 -3.16 16.73
N LYS A 78 13.69 -4.22 15.95
CA LYS A 78 13.25 -5.59 16.22
C LYS A 78 14.44 -6.56 16.15
N GLY A 79 14.38 -7.61 16.97
CA GLY A 79 15.41 -8.64 17.04
C GLY A 79 14.83 -10.01 17.40
N SER A 80 15.67 -10.93 17.88
CA SER A 80 15.27 -12.31 18.21
C SER A 80 14.10 -12.40 19.19
N LEU A 81 14.02 -11.49 20.16
CA LEU A 81 12.89 -11.40 21.11
C LEU A 81 11.56 -11.05 20.43
N SER A 82 11.60 -10.41 19.25
CA SER A 82 10.43 -10.14 18.40
C SER A 82 10.22 -11.21 17.32
N GLY A 83 10.92 -12.34 17.42
CA GLY A 83 10.84 -13.44 16.45
C GLY A 83 11.60 -13.19 15.14
N VAL A 84 12.44 -12.15 15.07
CA VAL A 84 13.29 -11.89 13.89
C VAL A 84 14.45 -12.87 13.85
N TYR A 85 14.77 -13.40 12.67
CA TYR A 85 15.85 -14.36 12.46
C TYR A 85 16.72 -14.00 11.24
N ASN A 86 17.92 -14.58 11.18
CA ASN A 86 18.84 -14.33 10.08
C ASN A 86 18.28 -14.87 8.75
N SER A 87 18.54 -14.15 7.65
CA SER A 87 18.02 -14.47 6.31
C SER A 87 16.49 -14.39 6.19
N GLN A 88 15.80 -13.78 7.16
CA GLN A 88 14.40 -13.43 7.00
C GLN A 88 14.27 -12.35 5.90
N PRO A 89 13.39 -12.54 4.90
CA PRO A 89 13.17 -11.55 3.85
C PRO A 89 12.56 -10.28 4.45
N VAL A 90 13.07 -9.13 4.01
CA VAL A 90 12.58 -7.81 4.41
C VAL A 90 11.90 -7.16 3.21
N ILE A 91 10.82 -6.43 3.46
CA ILE A 91 10.05 -5.74 2.42
C ILE A 91 9.99 -4.26 2.80
N ASP A 92 10.36 -3.39 1.86
CA ASP A 92 10.19 -1.93 1.94
C ASP A 92 9.07 -1.46 0.99
N ASP A 93 8.96 -0.14 0.78
CA ASP A 93 7.98 0.46 -0.13
C ASP A 93 8.24 0.17 -1.62
N GLN A 94 9.45 -0.28 -1.97
CA GLN A 94 9.88 -0.60 -3.33
C GLN A 94 9.88 -2.11 -3.63
N GLY A 95 9.93 -2.97 -2.62
CA GLY A 95 9.83 -4.42 -2.78
C GLY A 95 10.59 -5.23 -1.74
N ILE A 96 11.03 -6.43 -2.12
CA ILE A 96 11.89 -7.28 -1.28
C ILE A 96 13.33 -6.77 -1.39
N VAL A 97 14.00 -6.58 -0.25
CA VAL A 97 15.41 -6.17 -0.15
C VAL A 97 16.33 -7.30 0.32
#